data_AF-A0A497LW53-F1
#
_entry.id   AF-A0A497LW53-F1
#
_cell.length_a   1.000
_cell.length_b   1.000
_cell.length_c   1.000
_cell.angle_alpha   90.00
_cell.angle_beta   90.00
_cell.angle_gamma   90.00
#
_symmetry.space_group_name_H-M   'P 1'
#
loop_
_entity.id
_entity.type
_entity.pdbx_description
1 polymer ?
#
loop_
_entity_poly.entity_id
_entity_poly.type
_entity_poly.pdbx_seq_one_letter_code
_entity_poly.pdbx_strand_id
1 'polypeptide(L)'
;MTRLCEICGSRSARYICQECGRAACEFCFIPERWLCMECYKKLAYPTPTPTEIRVNFPFKLFLIGFILTFIGTLILMLSSLSASSTQGGIIWIFPLPPFIFGTTQGENWLFLISIAFFIIFLAILIVIIYKSTKARIDI
;
A
#
# COMPACT_ATOMS: atom_id res chain seq x y z
N MET A 1 -37.12 -7.68 -44.36
CA MET A 1 -37.63 -8.16 -43.05
C MET A 1 -36.98 -7.31 -41.96
N THR A 2 -37.77 -6.54 -41.23
CA THR A 2 -37.29 -5.81 -40.05
C THR A 2 -37.05 -6.81 -38.92
N ARG A 3 -35.81 -6.89 -38.42
CA ARG A 3 -35.53 -7.71 -37.24
C ARG A 3 -36.24 -7.10 -36.03
N LEU A 4 -36.93 -7.92 -35.26
CA LEU A 4 -37.53 -7.51 -33.99
C LEU A 4 -36.46 -7.41 -32.91
N CYS A 5 -36.71 -6.60 -31.90
CA CYS A 5 -35.84 -6.48 -30.75
C CYS A 5 -35.83 -7.80 -29.97
N GLU A 6 -34.64 -8.35 -29.74
CA GLU A 6 -34.44 -9.61 -29.02
C GLU A 6 -34.63 -9.46 -27.49
N ILE A 7 -34.85 -8.24 -27.00
CA ILE A 7 -35.07 -7.95 -25.56
C ILE A 7 -36.57 -7.79 -25.27
N CYS A 8 -37.30 -7.04 -26.11
CA CYS A 8 -38.73 -6.76 -25.88
C CYS A 8 -39.69 -7.50 -26.83
N GLY A 9 -39.19 -8.11 -27.92
CA GLY A 9 -39.98 -8.87 -28.90
C GLY A 9 -41.01 -8.09 -29.72
N SER A 10 -41.30 -6.84 -29.37
CA SER A 10 -42.45 -6.08 -29.89
C SER A 10 -42.10 -4.97 -30.88
N ARG A 11 -40.87 -4.46 -30.86
CA ARG A 11 -40.44 -3.29 -31.65
C ARG A 11 -39.35 -3.68 -32.63
N SER A 12 -39.20 -2.93 -33.72
CA SER A 12 -38.09 -3.11 -34.66
C SER A 12 -36.75 -2.82 -33.98
N ALA A 13 -35.78 -3.73 -34.12
CA ALA A 13 -34.41 -3.51 -33.67
C ALA A 13 -33.72 -2.45 -34.55
N ARG A 14 -33.09 -1.47 -33.91
CA ARG A 14 -32.37 -0.37 -34.57
C ARG A 14 -30.87 -0.38 -34.24
N TYR A 15 -30.48 -0.98 -33.12
CA TYR A 15 -29.12 -0.97 -32.59
C TYR A 15 -28.66 -2.39 -32.26
N ILE A 16 -27.34 -2.61 -32.23
CA ILE A 16 -26.71 -3.88 -31.82
C ILE A 16 -25.86 -3.62 -30.58
N CYS A 17 -26.04 -4.43 -29.54
CA CYS A 17 -25.23 -4.33 -28.32
C CYS A 17 -23.80 -4.82 -28.58
N GLN A 18 -22.79 -4.03 -28.19
CA GLN A 18 -21.38 -4.41 -28.37
C GLN A 18 -20.95 -5.61 -27.50
N GLU A 19 -21.56 -5.79 -26.33
CA GLU A 19 -21.19 -6.86 -25.40
C GLU A 19 -21.81 -8.22 -25.74
N CYS A 20 -23.10 -8.25 -26.09
CA CYS A 20 -23.82 -9.50 -26.30
C CYS A 20 -24.26 -9.75 -27.74
N GLY A 21 -24.03 -8.81 -28.66
CA GLY A 21 -24.39 -8.94 -30.08
C GLY A 21 -25.90 -8.91 -30.37
N ARG A 22 -26.76 -8.79 -29.35
CA ARG A 22 -28.22 -8.81 -29.51
C ARG A 22 -28.76 -7.54 -30.17
N ALA A 23 -29.75 -7.71 -31.03
CA ALA A 23 -30.43 -6.61 -31.72
C ALA A 23 -31.48 -5.95 -30.79
N ALA A 24 -31.27 -4.67 -30.46
CA ALA A 24 -32.08 -3.91 -29.52
C ALA A 24 -32.87 -2.77 -30.20
N CYS A 25 -34.05 -2.44 -29.67
CA CYS A 25 -34.76 -1.22 -30.05
C CYS A 25 -34.19 -0.01 -29.29
N GLU A 26 -34.59 1.19 -29.71
CA GLU A 26 -34.17 2.47 -29.12
C GLU A 26 -34.46 2.61 -27.61
N PHE A 27 -35.45 1.88 -27.10
CA PHE A 27 -35.83 1.91 -25.68
C PHE A 27 -35.10 0.86 -24.83
N CYS A 28 -34.59 -0.20 -25.44
CA CYS A 28 -33.85 -1.26 -24.74
C CYS A 28 -32.33 -1.08 -24.85
N PHE A 29 -31.89 0.03 -25.45
CA PHE A 29 -30.51 0.33 -25.75
C PHE A 29 -30.12 1.66 -25.12
N ILE A 30 -28.93 1.71 -24.51
CA ILE A 30 -28.39 2.87 -23.81
C ILE A 30 -27.30 3.47 -24.69
N PRO A 31 -27.57 4.60 -25.38
CA PRO A 31 -26.66 5.17 -26.37
C PRO A 31 -25.36 5.69 -25.76
N GLU A 32 -25.39 6.18 -24.52
CA GLU A 32 -24.22 6.71 -23.80
C GLU A 32 -23.10 5.68 -23.61
N ARG A 33 -23.46 4.39 -23.48
CA ARG A 33 -22.50 3.31 -23.27
C ARG A 33 -22.46 2.28 -24.38
N TRP A 34 -23.29 2.43 -25.42
CA TRP A 34 -23.41 1.50 -26.54
C TRP A 34 -23.86 0.07 -26.16
N LEU A 35 -24.72 -0.05 -25.13
CA LEU A 35 -25.10 -1.32 -24.52
C LEU A 35 -26.61 -1.52 -24.45
N CYS A 36 -27.06 -2.77 -24.42
CA CYS A 36 -28.44 -3.07 -24.06
C CYS A 36 -28.67 -2.93 -22.54
N MET A 37 -29.93 -2.72 -22.14
CA MET A 37 -30.31 -2.57 -20.73
C MET A 37 -29.91 -3.76 -19.85
N GLU A 38 -29.90 -4.99 -20.38
CA GLU A 38 -29.45 -6.16 -19.62
C GLU A 38 -27.95 -6.15 -19.35
N CYS A 39 -27.13 -5.89 -20.38
CA CYS A 39 -25.67 -5.76 -20.23
C CYS A 39 -25.34 -4.57 -19.34
N TYR A 40 -26.08 -3.47 -19.47
CA TYR A 40 -25.92 -2.33 -18.58
C TYR A 40 -26.25 -2.67 -17.14
N LYS A 41 -27.33 -3.40 -16.84
CA LYS A 41 -27.64 -3.84 -15.47
C LYS A 41 -26.53 -4.73 -14.89
N LYS A 42 -25.94 -5.62 -15.70
CA LYS A 42 -24.79 -6.44 -15.30
C LYS A 42 -23.51 -5.63 -15.03
N LEU A 43 -23.36 -4.46 -15.67
CA LEU A 43 -22.20 -3.58 -15.51
C LEU A 43 -22.42 -2.45 -14.48
N ALA A 44 -23.67 -2.02 -14.28
CA ALA A 44 -24.07 -0.96 -13.35
C ALA A 44 -24.25 -1.49 -11.93
N TYR A 45 -24.64 -2.76 -11.81
CA TYR A 45 -24.33 -3.56 -10.64
C TYR A 45 -23.15 -4.45 -11.01
N PRO A 46 -21.90 -3.95 -10.93
CA PRO A 46 -20.88 -4.89 -10.50
C PRO A 46 -21.44 -5.43 -9.18
N THR A 47 -21.70 -6.74 -9.12
CA THR A 47 -21.61 -7.40 -7.82
C THR A 47 -20.37 -6.83 -7.15
N PRO A 48 -20.39 -6.49 -5.85
CA PRO A 48 -19.17 -6.15 -5.15
C PRO A 48 -18.28 -7.38 -5.21
N THR A 49 -17.60 -7.56 -6.35
CA THR A 49 -16.35 -8.25 -6.45
C THR A 49 -15.54 -7.54 -5.40
N PRO A 50 -15.09 -8.26 -4.37
CA PRO A 50 -14.26 -7.63 -3.39
C PRO A 50 -13.04 -7.22 -4.19
N THR A 51 -12.92 -5.93 -4.49
CA THR A 51 -11.62 -5.33 -4.62
C THR A 51 -11.00 -5.54 -3.25
N GLU A 52 -10.43 -6.72 -3.05
CA GLU A 52 -9.53 -7.04 -1.96
C GLU A 52 -8.22 -6.28 -2.20
N ILE A 53 -8.32 -4.97 -2.27
CA ILE A 53 -7.32 -4.14 -1.64
C ILE A 53 -7.73 -4.07 -0.16
N ARG A 54 -7.86 -5.24 0.47
CA ARG A 54 -7.79 -5.37 1.92
C ARG A 54 -6.37 -5.00 2.26
N VAL A 55 -6.20 -3.72 2.57
CA VAL A 55 -4.97 -3.07 3.00
C VAL A 55 -4.40 -3.77 4.25
N ASN A 56 -3.73 -4.90 4.02
CA ASN A 56 -2.51 -5.27 4.74
C ASN A 56 -1.27 -4.71 4.03
N PHE A 57 -1.49 -4.01 2.90
CA PHE A 57 -0.50 -3.31 2.12
C PHE A 57 0.27 -2.23 2.91
N PRO A 58 -0.37 -1.32 3.69
CA PRO A 58 0.37 -0.26 4.38
C PRO A 58 1.28 -0.83 5.48
N PHE A 59 0.82 -1.84 6.23
CA PHE A 59 1.64 -2.49 7.24
C PHE A 59 2.81 -3.27 6.62
N LYS A 60 2.61 -3.92 5.47
CA LYS A 60 3.66 -4.67 4.77
C LYS A 60 4.72 -3.74 4.14
N LEU A 61 4.32 -2.58 3.61
CA LEU A 61 5.26 -1.53 3.16
C LEU A 61 6.01 -0.90 4.34
N PHE A 62 5.31 -0.61 5.44
CA PHE A 62 5.94 -0.11 6.66
C PHE A 62 7.01 -1.07 7.18
N LEU A 63 6.72 -2.37 7.21
CA LEU A 63 7.63 -3.40 7.68
C LEU A 63 8.85 -3.55 6.76
N ILE A 64 8.65 -3.43 5.44
CA ILE A 64 9.76 -3.40 4.46
C ILE A 64 10.66 -2.17 4.67
N GLY A 65 10.07 -0.99 4.86
CA GLY A 65 10.81 0.23 5.17
C GLY A 65 11.57 0.10 6.48
N PHE A 66 10.93 -0.47 7.50
CA PHE A 66 11.56 -0.71 8.80
C PHE A 66 12.78 -1.63 8.70
N ILE A 67 12.67 -2.77 8.01
CA ILE A 67 13.79 -3.70 7.79
C ILE A 67 14.94 -2.98 7.07
N LEU A 68 14.65 -2.20 6.03
CA LEU A 68 15.65 -1.41 5.29
C LEU A 68 16.37 -0.39 6.19
N THR A 69 15.62 0.37 6.99
CA THR A 69 16.22 1.34 7.93
C THR A 69 17.07 0.64 8.99
N PHE A 70 16.61 -0.50 9.51
CA PHE A 70 17.30 -1.28 10.53
C PHE A 70 18.63 -1.81 10.02
N ILE A 71 18.64 -2.37 8.81
CA ILE A 71 19.85 -2.83 8.14
C ILE A 71 20.82 -1.66 7.95
N GLY A 72 20.34 -0.52 7.47
CA GLY A 72 21.15 0.69 7.31
C GLY A 72 21.79 1.14 8.62
N THR A 73 21.01 1.19 9.70
CA THR A 73 21.53 1.56 11.03
C THR A 73 22.56 0.57 11.56
N LEU A 74 22.36 -0.73 11.36
CA LEU A 74 23.33 -1.74 11.77
C LEU A 74 24.65 -1.59 11.01
N ILE A 75 24.60 -1.35 9.70
CA ILE A 75 25.80 -1.14 8.88
C ILE A 75 26.59 0.09 9.38
N LEU A 76 25.90 1.20 9.64
CA LEU A 76 26.53 2.42 10.18
C LEU A 76 27.12 2.20 11.57
N MET A 77 26.40 1.48 12.44
CA MET A 77 26.86 1.15 13.79
C MET A 77 28.10 0.24 13.75
N LEU A 78 28.09 -0.80 12.92
CA LEU A 78 29.24 -1.69 12.71
C LEU A 78 30.43 -0.94 12.12
N SER A 79 30.20 0.01 11.21
CA SER A 79 31.25 0.87 10.67
C SER A 79 31.86 1.79 11.72
N SER A 80 31.09 2.20 12.74
CA SER A 80 31.62 3.00 13.84
C SER A 80 32.49 2.17 14.80
N LEU A 81 32.31 0.85 14.88
CA LEU A 81 33.17 -0.02 15.70
C LEU A 81 34.53 -0.30 15.04
N SER A 82 34.58 -0.30 13.70
CA SER A 82 35.84 -0.44 12.96
C SER A 82 36.61 0.87 12.81
N ALA A 83 35.95 2.02 12.94
CA ALA A 83 36.57 3.32 13.04
C ALA A 83 37.13 3.55 14.46
N SER A 84 38.42 3.28 14.65
CA SER A 84 39.15 3.41 15.92
C SER A 84 39.34 4.84 16.44
N SER A 85 38.73 5.85 15.80
CA SER A 85 38.83 7.23 16.23
C SER A 85 37.46 7.77 16.57
N THR A 86 37.31 8.19 17.83
CA THR A 86 36.25 9.07 18.31
C THR A 86 36.43 10.42 17.62
N GLN A 87 36.11 10.48 16.32
CA GLN A 87 36.30 11.66 15.51
C GLN A 87 34.95 12.39 15.47
N GLY A 88 34.78 13.27 16.46
CA GLY A 88 33.74 14.27 16.40
C GLY A 88 33.93 15.15 15.17
N GLY A 89 32.84 15.39 14.45
CA GLY A 89 32.80 16.24 13.27
C GLY A 89 32.14 17.57 13.59
N ILE A 90 32.69 18.66 13.06
CA ILE A 90 32.07 19.99 13.11
C ILE A 90 31.50 20.26 11.72
N ILE A 91 30.18 20.29 11.61
CA ILE A 91 29.51 20.65 10.36
C ILE A 91 29.13 22.12 10.47
N TRP A 92 29.84 22.97 9.73
CA TRP A 92 29.56 24.40 9.67
C TRP A 92 28.89 24.76 8.35
N ILE A 93 27.57 24.99 8.41
CA ILE A 93 26.78 25.50 7.29
C ILE A 93 26.50 26.98 7.58
N PHE A 94 27.17 27.88 6.86
CA PHE A 94 26.94 29.33 6.95
C PHE A 94 25.49 29.62 6.49
N PRO A 95 24.60 30.31 7.27
CA PRO A 95 24.82 31.24 8.39
C PRO A 95 24.35 30.72 9.77
N LEU A 96 24.25 29.40 9.96
CA LEU A 96 23.85 28.79 11.23
C LEU A 96 25.07 28.57 12.15
N PRO A 97 24.89 28.60 13.49
CA PRO A 97 25.95 28.25 14.42
C PRO A 97 26.44 26.80 14.16
N PRO A 98 27.75 26.53 14.32
CA PRO A 98 28.33 25.22 14.01
C PRO A 98 27.73 24.13 14.91
N PHE A 99 27.25 23.05 14.29
CA PHE A 99 26.77 21.88 15.01
C PHE A 99 27.96 20.95 15.29
N ILE A 100 28.25 20.75 16.58
CA ILE A 100 29.31 19.86 17.05
C ILE A 100 28.66 18.51 17.35
N PHE A 101 29.12 17.46 16.69
CA PHE A 101 28.72 16.09 16.99
C PHE A 101 29.96 15.27 17.37
N GLY A 102 29.91 14.58 18.51
CA GLY A 102 30.93 13.61 18.90
C GLY A 102 31.97 14.08 19.92
N THR A 103 31.54 14.65 21.05
CA THR A 103 32.39 14.82 22.24
C THR A 103 31.70 14.27 23.49
N THR A 104 31.55 12.95 23.58
CA THR A 104 31.20 12.32 24.85
C THR A 104 32.19 11.19 25.12
N GLN A 105 33.27 11.56 25.81
CA GLN A 105 33.98 10.59 26.64
C GLN A 105 32.99 10.08 27.69
N GLY A 106 32.80 8.75 27.75
CA GLY A 106 32.62 8.07 29.03
C GLY A 106 31.21 7.78 29.55
N GLU A 107 30.11 8.20 28.93
CA GLU A 107 28.77 7.82 29.43
C GLU A 107 28.18 6.64 28.65
N ASN A 108 28.73 5.45 28.91
CA ASN A 108 28.22 4.15 28.46
C ASN A 108 26.71 3.95 28.76
N TRP A 109 26.17 4.70 29.71
CA TRP A 109 24.76 4.67 30.09
C TRP A 109 23.82 5.09 28.94
N LEU A 110 24.22 6.06 28.11
CA LEU A 110 23.42 6.50 26.96
C LEU A 110 23.35 5.43 25.87
N PHE A 111 24.45 4.71 25.63
CA PHE A 111 24.46 3.53 24.75
C PHE A 111 23.57 2.41 25.27
N LEU A 112 23.61 2.13 26.58
CA LEU A 112 22.76 1.11 27.22
C LEU A 112 21.26 1.45 27.13
N ILE A 113 20.89 2.72 27.34
CA ILE A 113 19.49 3.18 27.16
C ILE A 113 19.06 3.02 25.71
N SER A 114 19.91 3.40 24.74
CA SER A 114 19.58 3.27 23.32
C SER A 114 19.36 1.81 22.91
N ILE A 115 20.19 0.88 23.41
CA ILE A 115 20.05 -0.55 23.16
C ILE A 115 18.77 -1.09 23.82
N ALA A 116 18.47 -0.68 25.05
CA ALA A 116 17.27 -1.08 25.75
C ALA A 116 15.99 -0.64 25.03
N PHE A 117 15.93 0.62 24.58
CA PHE A 117 14.81 1.14 23.79
C PHE A 117 14.62 0.36 22.48
N PHE A 118 15.71 0.00 21.82
CA PHE A 118 15.68 -0.77 20.58
C PHE A 118 15.15 -2.19 20.78
N ILE A 119 15.55 -2.87 21.85
CA ILE A 119 15.04 -4.20 22.22
C ILE A 119 13.54 -4.13 22.53
N ILE A 120 13.10 -3.12 23.28
CA ILE A 120 11.68 -2.90 23.60
C ILE A 120 10.89 -2.65 22.31
N PHE A 121 11.39 -1.81 21.42
CA PHE A 121 10.76 -1.50 20.14
C PHE A 121 10.64 -2.76 19.25
N LEU A 122 11.70 -3.57 19.16
CA LEU A 122 11.67 -4.86 18.46
C LEU A 122 10.65 -5.82 19.06
N ALA A 123 10.58 -5.94 20.39
CA ALA A 123 9.61 -6.79 21.07
C ALA A 123 8.17 -6.37 20.75
N ILE A 124 7.89 -5.06 20.76
CA ILE A 124 6.58 -4.50 20.38
C ILE A 124 6.24 -4.84 18.92
N LEU A 125 7.19 -4.67 18.00
CA LEU A 125 6.97 -5.01 16.59
C LEU A 125 6.69 -6.50 16.40
N ILE A 126 7.45 -7.37 17.06
CA ILE A 126 7.25 -8.80 17.02
C ILE A 126 5.84 -9.16 17.52
N VAL A 127 5.39 -8.57 18.64
CA VAL A 127 4.03 -8.78 19.17
C VAL A 127 2.94 -8.31 18.19
N ILE A 128 3.14 -7.16 17.54
CA ILE A 128 2.21 -6.66 16.52
C ILE A 128 2.16 -7.62 15.32
N ILE A 129 3.32 -8.12 14.87
CA ILE A 129 3.40 -9.10 13.78
C ILE A 129 2.69 -10.40 14.18
N TYR A 130 2.98 -10.98 15.34
CA TYR A 130 2.32 -12.20 15.82
C TYR A 130 0.81 -12.04 15.93
N LYS A 131 0.32 -10.90 16.44
CA LYS A 131 -1.12 -10.59 16.47
C LYS A 131 -1.71 -10.47 15.06
N SER A 132 -1.01 -9.78 14.15
CA SER A 132 -1.48 -9.58 12.77
C SER A 132 -1.52 -10.89 11.96
N THR A 133 -0.58 -11.80 12.21
CA THR A 133 -0.54 -13.12 11.57
C THR A 133 -1.60 -14.04 12.15
N LYS A 134 -1.84 -14.02 13.47
CA LYS A 134 -2.92 -14.78 14.11
C LYS A 134 -4.31 -14.34 13.63
N ALA A 135 -4.55 -13.03 13.54
CA ALA A 135 -5.82 -12.47 13.05
C ALA A 135 -6.14 -12.79 11.58
N ARG A 136 -5.16 -13.29 10.81
CA ARG A 136 -5.32 -13.67 9.40
C ARG A 136 -5.58 -15.18 9.20
N ILE A 137 -5.38 -16.00 10.24
CA ILE A 137 -5.59 -17.46 10.21
C ILE A 137 -7.02 -17.84 10.68
N ASP A 138 -7.70 -16.94 11.39
CA ASP A 138 -9.05 -17.17 11.96
C ASP A 138 -10.21 -16.65 11.06
N ILE A 139 -9.97 -16.34 9.78
CA ILE A 139 -10.96 -15.94 8.74
C ILE A 139 -10.92 -16.91 7.58
#